data_AF-A0A5D2ZI24-F1
#
_entry.id   AF-A0A5D2ZI24-F1
#
_cell.length_a   1.000
_cell.length_b   1.000
_cell.length_c   1.000
_cell.angle_alpha   90.00
_cell.angle_beta   90.00
_cell.angle_gamma   90.00
#
_symmetry.space_group_name_H-M   'P 1'
#
loop_
_entity.id
_entity.type
_entity.pdbx_description
1 polymer ?
#
loop_
_entity_poly.entity_id
_entity_poly.type
_entity_poly.pdbx_seq_one_letter_code
_entity_poly.pdbx_strand_id
1 'polypeptide(L)'
;MTSKQQDIKAFAFKTKAMLLGMEQKVQSAKKRELMYWYLASRGVPKSLHCLCLKLAEEYAVNAMARSCLPPPEHVSRLADTSFNHIVLLTDNVLAASVVISSTVENAANPEKLVFHIVTDKKTYSPMHAWFATNTLKSVVVEVKGLHQYDWSQEVNVGVKQMLEIHHLICSHYYNNLKENDLDYGGEHQNFLEALSPSCLSLMNHLRIYIPELFPELNKIVFLDDDVVVQHDISSLWTLDLNGKIVGAVVDSWCGENCCPGRKYKDYLNFSHPVIPSHLDQDSCAWLSGMNIFDLEAWRRSNITSSYHKWLKLSLNSGFTLWQPGVLPPSLLAFQGHVHPIDPLWQVAGLGYRSSSAGGQILEAAAVLHFNGPAKPWLEIGSPEVRSLWSRHVNFSNSFIQKCRVLH
;
A
#
# COMPACT_ATOMS: atom_id res chain seq x y z
N MET A 1 45.20 -27.34 44.99
CA MET A 1 43.84 -27.14 44.43
C MET A 1 43.69 -25.89 43.55
N THR A 2 44.70 -25.03 43.40
CA THR A 2 44.62 -23.73 42.71
C THR A 2 44.77 -23.77 41.18
N SER A 3 45.42 -24.80 40.61
CA SER A 3 45.68 -24.90 39.16
C SER A 3 44.43 -25.22 38.31
N LYS A 4 43.51 -26.08 38.78
CA LYS A 4 42.27 -26.43 38.04
C LYS A 4 41.26 -25.27 37.95
N GLN A 5 41.34 -24.29 38.84
CA GLN A 5 40.38 -23.19 38.94
C GLN A 5 40.71 -22.03 37.97
N GLN A 6 41.98 -21.85 37.63
CA GLN A 6 42.42 -20.93 36.56
C GLN A 6 41.98 -21.42 35.17
N ASP A 7 41.97 -22.73 34.96
CA ASP A 7 41.60 -23.35 33.68
C ASP A 7 40.11 -23.18 33.35
N ILE A 8 39.23 -23.32 34.36
CA ILE A 8 37.78 -23.11 34.20
C ILE A 8 37.45 -21.63 33.95
N LYS A 9 38.13 -20.70 34.64
CA LYS A 9 37.92 -19.25 34.41
C LYS A 9 38.39 -18.81 33.03
N ALA A 10 39.54 -19.30 32.57
CA ALA A 10 40.05 -19.02 31.24
C ALA A 10 39.14 -19.63 30.15
N PHE A 11 38.68 -20.87 30.36
CA PHE A 11 37.68 -21.50 29.49
C PHE A 11 36.38 -20.69 29.44
N ALA A 12 35.82 -20.31 30.59
CA ALA A 12 34.58 -19.52 30.66
C ALA A 12 34.73 -18.15 29.97
N PHE A 13 35.86 -17.46 30.17
CA PHE A 13 36.14 -16.19 29.49
C PHE A 13 36.24 -16.36 27.97
N LYS A 14 36.96 -17.39 27.51
CA LYS A 14 37.10 -17.69 26.08
C LYS A 14 35.78 -18.08 25.44
N THR A 15 34.98 -18.90 26.12
CA THR A 15 33.64 -19.29 25.68
C THR A 15 32.71 -18.09 25.62
N LYS A 16 32.74 -17.19 26.63
CA LYS A 16 31.96 -15.93 26.60
C LYS A 16 32.37 -15.05 25.42
N ALA A 17 33.67 -14.89 25.17
CA ALA A 17 34.15 -14.11 24.02
C ALA A 17 33.73 -14.75 22.67
N MET A 18 33.77 -16.09 22.57
CA MET A 18 33.29 -16.80 21.39
C MET A 18 31.78 -16.63 21.19
N LEU A 19 30.98 -16.74 22.26
CA LEU A 19 29.53 -16.51 22.21
C LEU A 19 29.20 -15.09 21.75
N LEU A 20 29.87 -14.07 22.32
CA LEU A 20 29.71 -12.68 21.89
C LEU A 20 30.10 -12.48 20.42
N GLY A 21 31.21 -13.08 19.98
CA GLY A 21 31.61 -13.02 18.57
C GLY A 21 30.66 -13.74 17.62
N MET A 22 30.06 -14.85 18.06
CA MET A 22 29.02 -15.56 17.29
C MET A 22 27.72 -14.75 17.23
N GLU A 23 27.31 -14.16 18.35
CA GLU A 23 26.14 -13.30 18.45
C GLU A 23 26.27 -12.09 17.52
N GLN A 24 27.42 -11.41 17.52
CA GLN A 24 27.72 -10.32 16.58
C GLN A 24 27.64 -10.76 15.10
N LYS A 25 28.15 -11.96 14.78
CA LYS A 25 28.04 -12.51 13.41
C LYS A 25 26.59 -12.78 13.02
N VAL A 26 25.79 -13.36 13.92
CA VAL A 26 24.37 -13.61 13.69
C VAL A 26 23.61 -12.29 13.52
N GLN A 27 23.89 -11.28 14.34
CA GLN A 27 23.29 -9.95 14.23
C GLN A 27 23.65 -9.28 12.90
N SER A 28 24.91 -9.31 12.50
CA SER A 28 25.38 -8.77 11.22
C SER A 28 24.72 -9.47 10.02
N ALA A 29 24.58 -10.81 10.08
CA ALA A 29 23.90 -11.59 9.06
C ALA A 29 22.41 -11.21 8.94
N LYS A 30 21.68 -11.15 10.07
CA LYS A 30 20.26 -10.73 10.11
C LYS A 30 20.07 -9.33 9.52
N LYS A 31 20.98 -8.40 9.80
CA LYS A 31 20.95 -7.03 9.26
C LYS A 31 21.10 -6.99 7.74
N ARG A 32 22.09 -7.70 7.20
CA ARG A 32 22.30 -7.80 5.74
C ARG A 32 21.11 -8.44 5.05
N GLU A 33 20.61 -9.52 5.65
CA GLU A 33 19.46 -10.26 5.15
C GLU A 33 18.19 -9.38 5.10
N LEU A 34 17.93 -8.58 6.15
CA LEU A 34 16.82 -7.62 6.17
C LEU A 34 16.98 -6.53 5.10
N MET A 35 18.18 -5.98 4.93
CA MET A 35 18.45 -4.99 3.88
C MET A 35 18.24 -5.57 2.48
N TYR A 36 18.74 -6.79 2.21
CA TYR A 36 18.54 -7.46 0.92
C TYR A 36 17.07 -7.76 0.66
N TRP A 37 16.29 -8.08 1.70
CA TRP A 37 14.86 -8.30 1.59
C TRP A 37 14.13 -7.03 1.13
N TYR A 38 14.42 -5.86 1.71
CA TYR A 38 13.88 -4.58 1.23
C TYR A 38 14.35 -4.24 -0.18
N LEU A 39 15.63 -4.46 -0.52
CA LEU A 39 16.12 -4.22 -1.88
C LEU A 39 15.43 -5.12 -2.90
N ALA A 40 15.20 -6.39 -2.57
CA ALA A 40 14.47 -7.33 -3.42
C ALA A 40 13.01 -6.90 -3.64
N SER A 41 12.38 -6.23 -2.65
CA SER A 41 11.02 -5.71 -2.78
C SER A 41 10.84 -4.63 -3.85
N ARG A 42 11.93 -3.94 -4.25
CA ARG A 42 11.94 -2.96 -5.33
C ARG A 42 12.01 -3.58 -6.73
N GLY A 43 12.40 -4.85 -6.80
CA GLY A 43 12.56 -5.54 -8.07
C GLY A 43 11.21 -5.74 -8.76
N VAL A 44 11.14 -5.42 -10.05
CA VAL A 44 10.03 -5.86 -10.90
C VAL A 44 10.39 -7.23 -11.47
N PRO A 45 9.61 -8.30 -11.19
CA PRO A 45 9.86 -9.62 -11.74
C PRO A 45 9.89 -9.59 -13.28
N LYS A 46 10.80 -10.37 -13.88
CA LYS A 46 10.91 -10.49 -15.35
C LYS A 46 9.59 -10.91 -16.00
N SER A 47 8.81 -11.73 -15.31
CA SER A 47 7.49 -12.18 -15.75
C SER A 47 6.48 -11.03 -15.83
N LEU A 48 6.45 -10.12 -14.85
CA LEU A 48 5.59 -8.93 -14.90
C LEU A 48 6.05 -7.94 -15.98
N HIS A 49 7.36 -7.78 -16.15
CA HIS A 49 7.90 -6.95 -17.24
C HIS A 49 7.50 -7.51 -18.62
N CYS A 50 7.64 -8.83 -18.81
CA CYS A 50 7.17 -9.51 -20.02
C CYS A 50 5.66 -9.27 -20.25
N LEU A 51 4.85 -9.41 -19.20
CA LEU A 51 3.40 -9.22 -19.28
C LEU A 51 3.05 -7.82 -19.77
N CYS A 52 3.63 -6.78 -19.16
CA CYS A 52 3.41 -5.39 -19.58
C CYS A 52 3.86 -5.14 -21.02
N LEU A 53 5.03 -5.65 -21.43
CA LEU A 53 5.51 -5.49 -22.81
C LEU A 53 4.60 -6.17 -23.82
N LYS A 54 4.13 -7.39 -23.52
CA LYS A 54 3.23 -8.15 -24.40
C LYS A 54 1.86 -7.50 -24.52
N LEU A 55 1.33 -6.95 -23.45
CA LEU A 55 0.06 -6.22 -23.49
C LEU A 55 0.17 -4.88 -24.20
N ALA A 56 1.32 -4.19 -24.08
CA ALA A 56 1.58 -2.98 -24.85
C ALA A 56 1.69 -3.25 -26.37
N GLU A 57 2.34 -4.36 -26.74
CA GLU A 57 2.34 -4.88 -28.11
C GLU A 57 0.90 -5.16 -28.58
N GLU A 58 0.12 -5.86 -27.75
CA GLU A 58 -1.27 -6.19 -28.06
C GLU A 58 -2.13 -4.93 -28.26
N TYR A 59 -1.99 -3.92 -27.39
CA TYR A 59 -2.66 -2.62 -27.54
C TYR A 59 -2.35 -1.96 -28.90
N ALA A 60 -1.12 -2.09 -29.39
CA ALA A 60 -0.69 -1.46 -30.64
C ALA A 60 -1.29 -2.14 -31.89
N VAL A 61 -1.43 -3.47 -31.87
CA VAL A 61 -1.78 -4.25 -33.07
C VAL A 61 -3.22 -4.77 -33.09
N ASN A 62 -3.83 -4.97 -31.92
CA ASN A 62 -5.15 -5.57 -31.79
C ASN A 62 -6.23 -4.49 -31.57
N ALA A 63 -7.22 -4.43 -32.46
CA ALA A 63 -8.33 -3.47 -32.34
C ALA A 63 -9.21 -3.75 -31.11
N MET A 64 -9.40 -5.02 -30.73
CA MET A 64 -10.16 -5.39 -29.54
C MET A 64 -9.48 -4.90 -28.25
N ALA A 65 -8.15 -4.92 -28.21
CA ALA A 65 -7.37 -4.39 -27.09
C ALA A 65 -7.47 -2.86 -26.95
N ARG A 66 -8.06 -2.17 -27.93
CA ARG A 66 -8.34 -0.72 -27.91
C ARG A 66 -9.84 -0.41 -27.84
N SER A 67 -10.68 -1.42 -27.58
CA SER A 67 -12.11 -1.20 -27.37
C SER A 67 -12.35 -0.25 -26.20
N CYS A 68 -13.46 0.50 -26.25
CA CYS A 68 -13.81 1.45 -25.20
C CYS A 68 -14.03 0.72 -23.87
N LEU A 69 -13.44 1.26 -22.80
CA LEU A 69 -13.61 0.79 -21.44
C LEU A 69 -14.21 1.94 -20.61
N PRO A 70 -15.50 1.86 -20.23
CA PRO A 70 -16.46 0.80 -20.54
C PRO A 70 -17.06 0.93 -21.97
N PRO A 71 -17.84 -0.07 -22.43
CA PRO A 71 -18.67 0.06 -23.62
C PRO A 71 -19.61 1.30 -23.55
N PRO A 72 -19.96 1.92 -24.69
CA PRO A 72 -20.76 3.15 -24.72
C PRO A 72 -22.06 3.11 -23.90
N GLU A 73 -22.75 1.96 -23.87
CA GLU A 73 -23.98 1.71 -23.11
C GLU A 73 -23.81 1.79 -21.59
N HIS A 74 -22.58 1.77 -21.09
CA HIS A 74 -22.26 1.79 -19.66
C HIS A 74 -21.54 3.06 -19.21
N VAL A 75 -21.28 3.99 -20.11
CA VAL A 75 -20.59 5.27 -19.81
C VAL A 75 -21.34 6.10 -18.78
N SER A 76 -22.68 6.11 -18.83
CA SER A 76 -23.49 6.86 -17.85
C SER A 76 -23.33 6.35 -16.41
N ARG A 77 -22.91 5.09 -16.22
CA ARG A 77 -22.70 4.49 -14.90
C ARG A 77 -21.43 5.00 -14.21
N LEU A 78 -20.51 5.63 -14.95
CA LEU A 78 -19.25 6.12 -14.39
C LEU A 78 -19.42 7.27 -13.40
N ALA A 79 -20.53 8.02 -13.50
CA ALA A 79 -20.86 9.13 -12.61
C ALA A 79 -22.15 8.90 -11.80
N ASP A 80 -22.80 7.75 -11.96
CA ASP A 80 -24.08 7.45 -11.33
C ASP A 80 -23.89 6.97 -9.88
N THR A 81 -24.16 7.87 -8.94
CA THR A 81 -24.05 7.62 -7.49
C THR A 81 -24.92 6.48 -6.94
N SER A 82 -25.83 5.90 -7.74
CA SER A 82 -26.57 4.68 -7.36
C SER A 82 -25.74 3.39 -7.48
N PHE A 83 -24.56 3.46 -8.12
CA PHE A 83 -23.59 2.39 -8.23
C PHE A 83 -22.50 2.47 -7.15
N ASN A 84 -21.85 1.33 -6.92
CA ASN A 84 -20.78 1.17 -5.96
C ASN A 84 -19.43 1.41 -6.66
N HIS A 85 -18.92 2.64 -6.53
CA HIS A 85 -17.67 3.07 -7.15
C HIS A 85 -16.44 2.64 -6.35
N ILE A 86 -15.58 1.85 -6.99
CA ILE A 86 -14.32 1.36 -6.45
C ILE A 86 -13.17 2.02 -7.21
N VAL A 87 -12.21 2.59 -6.49
CA VAL A 87 -11.06 3.28 -7.10
C VAL A 87 -9.76 2.53 -6.79
N LEU A 88 -8.94 2.33 -7.83
CA LEU A 88 -7.61 1.76 -7.74
C LEU A 88 -6.61 2.71 -8.42
N LEU A 89 -5.52 3.05 -7.73
CA LEU A 89 -4.39 3.79 -8.31
C LEU A 89 -3.19 2.85 -8.38
N THR A 90 -2.80 2.42 -9.58
CA THR A 90 -1.76 1.39 -9.73
C THR A 90 -1.09 1.39 -11.10
N ASP A 91 0.19 1.02 -11.12
CA ASP A 91 0.99 0.72 -12.30
C ASP A 91 1.28 -0.79 -12.46
N ASN A 92 0.55 -1.65 -11.74
CA ASN A 92 0.71 -3.10 -11.78
C ASN A 92 -0.56 -3.78 -12.32
N VAL A 93 -0.50 -4.17 -13.60
CA VAL A 93 -1.63 -4.80 -14.32
C VAL A 93 -2.11 -6.09 -13.65
N LEU A 94 -1.19 -6.93 -13.21
CA LEU A 94 -1.56 -8.21 -12.60
C LEU A 94 -2.21 -8.02 -11.23
N ALA A 95 -1.68 -7.10 -10.44
CA ALA A 95 -2.23 -6.75 -9.13
C ALA A 95 -3.64 -6.16 -9.26
N ALA A 96 -3.85 -5.20 -10.17
CA ALA A 96 -5.16 -4.66 -10.50
C ALA A 96 -6.16 -5.77 -10.90
N SER A 97 -5.72 -6.73 -11.71
CA SER A 97 -6.55 -7.87 -12.10
C SER A 97 -6.98 -8.73 -10.91
N VAL A 98 -6.10 -8.95 -9.93
CA VAL A 98 -6.43 -9.76 -8.74
C VAL A 98 -7.41 -9.02 -7.83
N VAL A 99 -7.23 -7.72 -7.60
CA VAL A 99 -8.18 -6.93 -6.82
C VAL A 99 -9.57 -7.01 -7.43
N ILE A 100 -9.67 -6.79 -8.75
CA ILE A 100 -10.97 -6.82 -9.43
C ILE A 100 -11.56 -8.23 -9.44
N SER A 101 -10.78 -9.28 -9.80
CA SER A 101 -11.29 -10.65 -9.81
C SER A 101 -11.77 -11.09 -8.43
N SER A 102 -10.98 -10.85 -7.39
CA SER A 102 -11.33 -11.21 -6.01
C SER A 102 -12.56 -10.44 -5.51
N THR A 103 -12.70 -9.16 -5.87
CA THR A 103 -13.89 -8.37 -5.51
C THR A 103 -15.13 -8.89 -6.21
N VAL A 104 -15.05 -9.17 -7.52
CA VAL A 104 -16.19 -9.61 -8.33
C VAL A 104 -16.65 -11.01 -7.95
N GLU A 105 -15.72 -11.92 -7.69
CA GLU A 105 -16.01 -13.31 -7.27
C GLU A 105 -16.74 -13.38 -5.93
N ASN A 106 -16.48 -12.43 -5.03
CA ASN A 106 -17.06 -12.41 -3.68
C ASN A 106 -18.19 -11.38 -3.51
N ALA A 107 -18.56 -10.66 -4.57
CA ALA A 107 -19.64 -9.68 -4.51
C ALA A 107 -21.02 -10.34 -4.64
N ALA A 108 -21.97 -9.87 -3.83
CA ALA A 108 -23.35 -10.34 -3.88
C ALA A 108 -24.08 -9.86 -5.15
N ASN A 109 -23.77 -8.64 -5.62
CA ASN A 109 -24.37 -8.03 -6.81
C ASN A 109 -23.28 -7.37 -7.68
N PRO A 110 -22.50 -8.15 -8.47
CA PRO A 110 -21.40 -7.63 -9.28
C PRO A 110 -21.82 -6.51 -10.25
N GLU A 111 -23.06 -6.53 -10.74
CA GLU A 111 -23.63 -5.54 -11.66
C GLU A 111 -23.79 -4.13 -11.09
N LYS A 112 -23.69 -3.98 -9.76
CA LYS A 112 -23.64 -2.68 -9.10
C LYS A 112 -22.23 -2.11 -8.98
N LEU A 113 -21.19 -2.88 -9.28
CA LEU A 113 -19.80 -2.44 -9.12
C LEU A 113 -19.30 -1.69 -10.35
N VAL A 114 -18.66 -0.55 -10.10
CA VAL A 114 -17.96 0.25 -11.10
C VAL A 114 -16.52 0.45 -10.63
N PHE A 115 -15.57 -0.07 -11.40
CA PHE A 115 -14.14 0.06 -11.09
C PHE A 115 -13.53 1.20 -11.91
N HIS A 116 -12.83 2.10 -11.23
CA HIS A 116 -12.03 3.15 -11.83
C HIS A 116 -10.56 2.88 -11.57
N ILE A 117 -9.83 2.49 -12.61
CA ILE A 117 -8.40 2.23 -12.56
C ILE A 117 -7.67 3.45 -13.08
N VAL A 118 -6.93 4.11 -12.20
CA VAL A 118 -6.04 5.22 -12.54
C VAL A 118 -4.62 4.70 -12.62
N THR A 119 -3.94 4.95 -13.74
CA THR A 119 -2.58 4.48 -13.97
C THR A 119 -1.70 5.56 -14.61
N ASP A 120 -0.39 5.35 -14.62
CA ASP A 120 0.53 6.29 -15.25
C ASP A 120 0.48 6.21 -16.79
N LYS A 121 1.16 7.14 -17.47
CA LYS A 121 1.19 7.16 -18.93
C LYS A 121 1.88 5.93 -19.54
N LYS A 122 2.83 5.33 -18.84
CA LYS A 122 3.64 4.20 -19.35
C LYS A 122 2.85 2.89 -19.27
N THR A 123 2.05 2.73 -18.22
CA THR A 123 1.27 1.53 -17.94
C THR A 123 -0.15 1.61 -18.50
N TYR A 124 -0.63 2.78 -18.94
CA TYR A 124 -1.95 2.92 -19.56
C TYR A 124 -2.24 1.90 -20.67
N SER A 125 -1.41 1.81 -21.70
CA SER A 125 -1.65 0.90 -22.83
C SER A 125 -1.76 -0.58 -22.40
N PRO A 126 -0.81 -1.14 -21.62
CA PRO A 126 -0.94 -2.53 -21.18
C PRO A 126 -2.11 -2.75 -20.20
N MET A 127 -2.40 -1.80 -19.31
CA MET A 127 -3.55 -1.87 -18.40
C MET A 127 -4.87 -1.90 -19.18
N HIS A 128 -5.03 -0.99 -20.15
CA HIS A 128 -6.21 -0.91 -21.01
C HIS A 128 -6.38 -2.19 -21.83
N ALA A 129 -5.31 -2.67 -22.46
CA ALA A 129 -5.35 -3.92 -23.25
C ALA A 129 -5.78 -5.12 -22.40
N TRP A 130 -5.31 -5.22 -21.15
CA TRP A 130 -5.71 -6.31 -20.26
C TRP A 130 -7.23 -6.34 -20.03
N PHE A 131 -7.82 -5.22 -19.58
CA PHE A 131 -9.24 -5.16 -19.27
C PHE A 131 -10.14 -5.16 -20.51
N ALA A 132 -9.63 -4.71 -21.66
CA ALA A 132 -10.33 -4.79 -22.94
C ALA A 132 -10.40 -6.23 -23.50
N THR A 133 -9.38 -7.05 -23.23
CA THR A 133 -9.30 -8.43 -23.73
C THR A 133 -9.74 -9.49 -22.71
N ASN A 134 -9.76 -9.14 -21.42
CA ASN A 134 -10.19 -10.01 -20.32
C ASN A 134 -11.43 -9.41 -19.67
N THR A 135 -12.51 -9.28 -20.44
CA THR A 135 -13.75 -8.70 -19.95
C THR A 135 -14.38 -9.59 -18.88
N LEU A 136 -14.64 -9.00 -17.72
CA LEU A 136 -15.42 -9.65 -16.67
C LEU A 136 -16.89 -9.40 -16.94
N LYS A 137 -17.69 -10.48 -16.93
CA LYS A 137 -19.13 -10.36 -17.14
C LYS A 137 -19.74 -9.56 -15.98
N SER A 138 -20.72 -8.73 -16.31
CA SER A 138 -21.55 -8.02 -15.33
C SER A 138 -20.87 -6.89 -14.56
N VAL A 139 -19.71 -6.36 -14.98
CA VAL A 139 -19.03 -5.29 -14.23
C VAL A 139 -18.55 -4.19 -15.17
N VAL A 140 -18.62 -2.94 -14.72
CA VAL A 140 -18.09 -1.78 -15.45
C VAL A 140 -16.67 -1.52 -14.98
N VAL A 141 -15.73 -1.42 -15.93
CA VAL A 141 -14.33 -1.06 -15.67
C VAL A 141 -13.95 0.12 -16.56
N GLU A 142 -13.47 1.19 -15.95
CA GLU A 142 -12.80 2.31 -16.59
C GLU A 142 -11.30 2.21 -16.34
N VAL A 143 -10.50 2.40 -17.39
CA VAL A 143 -9.05 2.57 -17.27
C VAL A 143 -8.69 3.95 -17.78
N LYS A 144 -8.09 4.76 -16.92
CA LYS A 144 -7.70 6.13 -17.25
C LYS A 144 -6.25 6.40 -16.86
N GLY A 145 -5.46 6.82 -17.83
CA GLY A 145 -4.09 7.28 -17.62
C GLY A 145 -4.07 8.71 -17.07
N LEU A 146 -3.13 9.04 -16.20
CA LEU A 146 -2.97 10.41 -15.66
C LEU A 146 -2.87 11.51 -16.73
N HIS A 147 -2.37 11.15 -17.92
CA HIS A 147 -2.24 12.05 -19.06
C HIS A 147 -3.56 12.37 -19.77
N GLN A 148 -4.66 11.70 -19.40
CA GLN A 148 -6.02 11.90 -19.92
C GLN A 148 -6.88 12.78 -19.00
N TYR A 149 -6.34 13.18 -17.85
CA TYR A 149 -7.01 14.10 -16.93
C TYR A 149 -6.64 15.55 -17.27
N ASP A 150 -7.62 16.44 -17.21
CA ASP A 150 -7.43 17.88 -17.38
C ASP A 150 -7.08 18.52 -16.03
N TRP A 151 -5.82 18.38 -15.65
CA TRP A 151 -5.31 18.90 -14.39
C TRP A 151 -5.18 20.42 -14.43
N SER A 152 -5.75 21.12 -13.45
CA SER A 152 -5.50 22.55 -13.30
C SER A 152 -4.01 22.83 -13.07
N GLN A 153 -3.57 24.04 -13.39
CA GLN A 153 -2.18 24.45 -13.16
C GLN A 153 -1.81 24.32 -11.67
N GLU A 154 -2.73 24.65 -10.78
CA GLU A 154 -2.55 24.56 -9.32
C GLU A 154 -2.32 23.12 -8.87
N VAL A 155 -3.11 22.18 -9.38
CA VAL A 155 -2.95 20.76 -9.03
C VAL A 155 -1.65 20.19 -9.58
N ASN A 156 -1.28 20.53 -10.82
CA ASN A 156 0.01 20.11 -11.39
C ASN A 156 1.21 20.58 -10.54
N VAL A 157 1.17 21.84 -10.08
CA VAL A 157 2.21 22.40 -9.20
C VAL A 157 2.21 21.68 -7.86
N GLY A 158 1.03 21.44 -7.27
CA GLY A 158 0.88 20.71 -6.01
C GLY A 158 1.44 19.28 -6.08
N VAL A 159 1.08 18.51 -7.12
CA VAL A 159 1.56 17.14 -7.34
C VAL A 159 3.07 17.14 -7.47
N LYS A 160 3.65 18.04 -8.27
CA LYS A 160 5.10 18.15 -8.43
C LYS A 160 5.80 18.46 -7.11
N GLN A 161 5.32 19.44 -6.36
CA GLN A 161 5.88 19.80 -5.06
C GLN A 161 5.80 18.65 -4.06
N MET A 162 4.66 17.94 -4.02
CA MET A 162 4.48 16.77 -3.16
C MET A 162 5.53 15.69 -3.45
N LEU A 163 5.70 15.33 -4.73
CA LEU A 163 6.64 14.29 -5.13
C LEU A 163 8.09 14.68 -4.85
N GLU A 164 8.44 15.95 -5.08
CA GLU A 164 9.77 16.48 -4.80
C GLU A 164 10.08 16.41 -3.29
N ILE A 165 9.15 16.83 -2.43
CA ILE A 165 9.34 16.75 -0.98
C ILE A 165 9.47 15.30 -0.51
N HIS A 166 8.61 14.39 -0.97
CA HIS A 166 8.72 12.97 -0.63
C HIS A 166 10.03 12.36 -1.10
N HIS A 167 10.49 12.71 -2.31
CA HIS A 167 11.79 12.28 -2.81
C HIS A 167 12.94 12.76 -1.93
N LEU A 168 12.90 14.02 -1.47
CA LEU A 168 13.89 14.59 -0.56
C LEU A 168 13.88 13.90 0.81
N ILE A 169 12.70 13.66 1.40
CA ILE A 169 12.55 12.91 2.66
C ILE A 169 13.19 11.53 2.51
N CYS A 170 12.81 10.78 1.47
CA CYS A 170 13.38 9.47 1.24
C CYS A 170 14.91 9.48 1.03
N SER A 171 15.41 10.45 0.26
CA SER A 171 16.85 10.58 -0.02
C SER A 171 17.62 10.91 1.25
N HIS A 172 17.07 11.75 2.13
CA HIS A 172 17.66 12.06 3.44
C HIS A 172 17.86 10.79 4.28
N TYR A 173 16.81 9.98 4.44
CA TYR A 173 16.89 8.73 5.21
C TYR A 173 17.81 7.69 4.54
N TYR A 174 17.79 7.59 3.21
CA TYR A 174 18.65 6.69 2.46
C TYR A 174 20.15 7.04 2.58
N ASN A 175 20.50 8.32 2.65
CA ASN A 175 21.88 8.75 2.85
C ASN A 175 22.33 8.48 4.29
N ASN A 176 21.49 8.77 5.29
CA ASN A 176 21.79 8.46 6.70
C ASN A 176 21.98 6.95 6.94
N LEU A 177 21.29 6.10 6.18
CA LEU A 177 21.51 4.64 6.18
C LEU A 177 22.93 4.23 5.77
N LYS A 178 23.58 4.99 4.89
CA LYS A 178 24.93 4.68 4.38
C LYS A 178 26.03 5.15 5.30
N GLU A 179 25.80 6.24 6.04
CA GLU A 179 26.81 6.88 6.88
C GLU A 179 26.96 6.24 8.27
N ASN A 180 25.87 5.70 8.82
CA ASN A 180 25.92 5.06 10.14
C ASN A 180 26.32 3.58 10.04
N ASP A 181 27.42 3.20 10.71
CA ASP A 181 27.81 1.81 10.90
C ASP A 181 26.84 1.16 11.91
N LEU A 182 25.70 0.69 11.39
CA LEU A 182 24.49 0.55 12.19
C LEU A 182 24.63 -0.34 13.45
N ASP A 183 24.45 0.26 14.63
CA ASP A 183 24.52 -0.34 15.97
C ASP A 183 23.12 -0.62 16.54
N TYR A 184 22.91 -1.77 17.18
CA TYR A 184 21.59 -2.40 17.40
C TYR A 184 20.73 -1.64 18.43
N GLY A 185 19.74 -0.88 17.94
CA GLY A 185 18.61 -0.36 18.73
C GLY A 185 17.30 -0.47 17.96
N GLY A 186 16.14 -0.62 18.59
CA GLY A 186 14.84 -0.86 17.93
C GLY A 186 14.40 0.18 16.87
N GLU A 187 15.11 1.30 16.73
CA GLU A 187 14.84 2.40 15.77
C GLU A 187 15.21 2.08 14.29
N HIS A 188 15.70 0.88 13.99
CA HIS A 188 16.27 0.55 12.67
C HIS A 188 15.25 0.27 11.56
N GLN A 189 14.02 -0.09 11.92
CA GLN A 189 12.97 -0.35 10.92
C GLN A 189 12.58 0.94 10.16
N ASN A 190 12.72 2.07 10.84
CA ASN A 190 12.37 3.42 10.39
C ASN A 190 13.17 3.86 9.16
N PHE A 191 14.44 3.46 9.10
CA PHE A 191 15.31 3.82 7.99
C PHE A 191 15.08 2.94 6.76
N LEU A 192 14.73 1.67 6.96
CA LEU A 192 14.51 0.72 5.87
C LEU A 192 13.26 1.07 5.04
N GLU A 193 12.34 1.86 5.58
CA GLU A 193 11.19 2.38 4.83
C GLU A 193 11.62 3.27 3.65
N ALA A 194 12.77 3.94 3.74
CA ALA A 194 13.36 4.68 2.62
C ALA A 194 13.74 3.76 1.44
N LEU A 195 13.93 2.45 1.70
CA LEU A 195 14.18 1.44 0.67
C LEU A 195 12.89 0.86 0.09
N SER A 196 11.73 1.16 0.65
CA SER A 196 10.45 0.65 0.18
C SER A 196 10.09 1.21 -1.21
N PRO A 197 9.45 0.41 -2.09
CA PRO A 197 8.87 0.91 -3.34
C PRO A 197 7.86 2.04 -3.11
N SER A 198 7.14 2.02 -1.98
CA SER A 198 6.08 2.99 -1.67
C SER A 198 6.61 4.43 -1.54
N CYS A 199 7.87 4.60 -1.18
CA CYS A 199 8.51 5.91 -1.02
C CYS A 199 8.55 6.71 -2.35
N LEU A 200 8.71 6.04 -3.49
CA LEU A 200 8.87 6.68 -4.81
C LEU A 200 7.63 6.52 -5.71
N SER A 201 6.59 5.85 -5.24
CA SER A 201 5.42 5.55 -6.06
C SER A 201 4.53 6.79 -6.24
N LEU A 202 4.43 7.26 -7.48
CA LEU A 202 3.50 8.33 -7.87
C LEU A 202 2.05 7.94 -7.54
N MET A 203 1.65 6.70 -7.87
CA MET A 203 0.29 6.20 -7.65
C MET A 203 -0.10 6.26 -6.16
N ASN A 204 0.83 5.91 -5.27
CA ASN A 204 0.54 5.93 -3.84
C ASN A 204 0.37 7.34 -3.28
N HIS A 205 1.18 8.30 -3.73
CA HIS A 205 1.08 9.68 -3.25
C HIS A 205 -0.12 10.44 -3.84
N LEU A 206 -0.60 10.04 -5.01
CA LEU A 206 -1.77 10.65 -5.65
C LEU A 206 -3.10 10.39 -4.92
N ARG A 207 -3.14 9.51 -3.91
CA ARG A 207 -4.34 9.26 -3.09
C ARG A 207 -4.92 10.53 -2.46
N ILE A 208 -4.07 11.52 -2.14
CA ILE A 208 -4.54 12.79 -1.59
C ILE A 208 -5.33 13.63 -2.62
N TYR A 209 -5.23 13.30 -3.90
CA TYR A 209 -5.91 13.97 -5.01
C TYR A 209 -7.12 13.20 -5.56
N ILE A 210 -7.64 12.22 -4.80
CA ILE A 210 -8.84 11.48 -5.20
C ILE A 210 -10.03 12.42 -5.49
N PRO A 211 -10.32 13.48 -4.69
CA PRO A 211 -11.41 14.40 -5.01
C PRO A 211 -11.27 15.10 -6.37
N GLU A 212 -10.03 15.39 -6.79
CA GLU A 212 -9.70 15.99 -8.09
C GLU A 212 -9.76 14.98 -9.23
N LEU A 213 -9.44 13.71 -8.95
CA LEU A 213 -9.59 12.61 -9.91
C LEU A 213 -11.07 12.25 -10.17
N PHE A 214 -11.93 12.40 -9.16
CA PHE A 214 -13.33 11.98 -9.22
C PHE A 214 -14.28 13.09 -8.73
N PRO A 215 -14.36 14.23 -9.46
CA PRO A 215 -15.17 15.38 -9.04
C PRO A 215 -16.67 15.10 -9.02
N GLU A 216 -17.15 14.14 -9.83
CA GLU A 216 -18.57 13.80 -9.99
C GLU A 216 -19.07 12.81 -8.93
N LEU A 217 -18.17 12.14 -8.20
CA LEU A 217 -18.53 11.12 -7.22
C LEU A 217 -18.62 11.70 -5.80
N ASN A 218 -19.55 11.18 -5.01
CA ASN A 218 -19.78 11.62 -3.62
C ASN A 218 -19.13 10.69 -2.60
N LYS A 219 -19.14 9.38 -2.84
CA LYS A 219 -18.56 8.38 -1.95
C LYS A 219 -17.92 7.26 -2.78
N ILE A 220 -16.76 6.79 -2.36
CA ILE A 220 -16.05 5.68 -3.00
C ILE A 220 -15.50 4.70 -1.96
N VAL A 221 -15.19 3.49 -2.40
CA VAL A 221 -14.26 2.60 -1.71
C VAL A 221 -12.95 2.59 -2.48
N PHE A 222 -11.86 2.93 -1.83
CA PHE A 222 -10.52 2.85 -2.37
C PHE A 222 -9.89 1.51 -2.01
N LEU A 223 -9.27 0.83 -2.98
CA LEU A 223 -8.54 -0.42 -2.78
C LEU A 223 -7.11 -0.28 -3.32
N ASP A 224 -6.13 -0.67 -2.49
CA ASP A 224 -4.75 -0.83 -2.92
C ASP A 224 -4.58 -2.03 -3.85
N ASP A 225 -3.55 -2.01 -4.70
CA ASP A 225 -3.28 -3.10 -5.64
C ASP A 225 -2.75 -4.38 -4.97
N ASP A 226 -2.29 -4.27 -3.72
CA ASP A 226 -1.81 -5.36 -2.89
C ASP A 226 -2.88 -5.89 -1.92
N VAL A 227 -4.17 -5.74 -2.25
CA VAL A 227 -5.27 -6.34 -1.48
C VAL A 227 -5.92 -7.54 -2.18
N VAL A 228 -6.59 -8.38 -1.38
CA VAL A 228 -7.49 -9.44 -1.84
C VAL A 228 -8.81 -9.29 -1.10
N VAL A 229 -9.91 -9.19 -1.83
CA VAL A 229 -11.26 -9.17 -1.26
C VAL A 229 -11.77 -10.61 -1.13
N GLN A 230 -12.21 -10.98 0.07
CA GLN A 230 -12.70 -12.33 0.39
C GLN A 230 -14.20 -12.38 0.68
N HIS A 231 -14.81 -11.26 1.10
CA HIS A 231 -16.23 -11.16 1.41
C HIS A 231 -16.84 -9.95 0.73
N ASP A 232 -18.17 -9.95 0.56
CA ASP A 232 -18.90 -8.84 -0.05
C ASP A 232 -18.68 -7.54 0.74
N ILE A 233 -18.23 -6.50 0.02
CA ILE A 233 -17.95 -5.17 0.58
C ILE A 233 -19.07 -4.16 0.30
N SER A 234 -20.20 -4.59 -0.28
CA SER A 234 -21.24 -3.69 -0.79
C SER A 234 -21.89 -2.84 0.31
N SER A 235 -21.89 -3.32 1.56
CA SER A 235 -22.43 -2.58 2.71
C SER A 235 -21.60 -1.36 3.11
N LEU A 236 -20.33 -1.26 2.68
CA LEU A 236 -19.46 -0.13 2.98
C LEU A 236 -19.99 1.21 2.44
N TRP A 237 -20.68 1.21 1.29
CA TRP A 237 -21.26 2.43 0.70
C TRP A 237 -22.42 2.99 1.55
N THR A 238 -23.16 2.11 2.21
CA THR A 238 -24.28 2.46 3.10
C THR A 238 -23.85 2.82 4.52
N LEU A 239 -22.57 2.64 4.85
CA LEU A 239 -22.04 3.00 6.17
C LEU A 239 -22.14 4.52 6.40
N ASP A 240 -22.70 4.89 7.55
CA ASP A 240 -22.69 6.27 8.03
C ASP A 240 -21.34 6.57 8.67
N LEU A 241 -20.59 7.51 8.09
CA LEU A 241 -19.30 7.95 8.62
C LEU A 241 -19.46 8.97 9.77
N ASN A 242 -20.68 9.28 10.21
CA ASN A 242 -20.97 10.26 11.27
C ASN A 242 -20.33 11.64 10.98
N GLY A 243 -20.42 12.09 9.73
CA GLY A 243 -19.82 13.34 9.26
C GLY A 243 -18.28 13.34 9.16
N LYS A 244 -17.63 12.19 9.32
CA LYS A 244 -16.19 12.01 9.06
C LYS A 244 -15.94 11.79 7.56
N ILE A 245 -14.69 12.01 7.14
CA ILE A 245 -14.30 12.01 5.73
C ILE A 245 -13.86 10.61 5.29
N VAL A 246 -13.20 9.86 6.18
CA VAL A 246 -12.69 8.53 5.88
C VAL A 246 -13.22 7.49 6.86
N GLY A 247 -13.72 6.37 6.35
CA GLY A 247 -13.95 5.14 7.10
C GLY A 247 -12.73 4.23 6.99
N ALA A 248 -12.13 3.84 8.11
CA ALA A 248 -10.94 3.01 8.12
C ALA A 248 -10.85 2.15 9.39
N VAL A 249 -10.18 1.00 9.30
CA VAL A 249 -9.89 0.17 10.46
C VAL A 249 -8.86 0.88 11.33
N VAL A 250 -9.18 1.10 12.60
CA VAL A 250 -8.29 1.73 13.60
C VAL A 250 -7.96 0.74 14.71
N ASP A 251 -8.99 0.06 15.21
CA ASP A 251 -8.91 -0.87 16.32
C ASP A 251 -8.50 -2.27 15.86
N SER A 252 -8.02 -3.09 16.81
CA SER A 252 -7.44 -4.38 16.52
C SER A 252 -8.34 -5.55 16.88
N TRP A 253 -8.22 -6.63 16.10
CA TRP A 253 -8.77 -7.95 16.41
C TRP A 253 -8.00 -8.69 17.51
N CYS A 254 -6.78 -8.27 17.89
CA CYS A 254 -5.95 -8.95 18.92
C CYS A 254 -6.14 -8.47 20.37
N GLY A 255 -7.16 -7.64 20.64
CA GLY A 255 -7.55 -7.23 22.00
C GLY A 255 -6.85 -5.97 22.53
N GLU A 256 -6.99 -5.73 23.84
CA GLU A 256 -6.49 -4.52 24.51
C GLU A 256 -4.97 -4.35 24.35
N ASN A 257 -4.52 -3.11 24.09
CA ASN A 257 -3.14 -2.73 23.81
C ASN A 257 -2.51 -3.27 22.51
N CYS A 258 -3.30 -3.87 21.62
CA CYS A 258 -2.87 -4.31 20.30
C CYS A 258 -3.36 -3.34 19.22
N CYS A 259 -2.51 -2.98 18.25
CA CYS A 259 -2.92 -2.24 17.04
C CYS A 259 -2.95 -3.20 15.85
N PRO A 260 -3.90 -3.05 14.91
CA PRO A 260 -3.96 -3.89 13.71
C PRO A 260 -2.80 -3.55 12.73
N GLY A 261 -2.25 -2.34 12.87
CA GLY A 261 -1.04 -1.88 12.20
C GLY A 261 -0.04 -1.34 13.22
N ARG A 262 0.44 -0.12 12.98
CA ARG A 262 1.40 0.55 13.86
C ARG A 262 0.76 1.68 14.66
N LYS A 263 1.45 2.15 15.69
CA LYS A 263 1.04 3.31 16.49
C LYS A 263 1.53 4.61 15.86
N TYR A 264 0.96 5.74 16.29
CA TYR A 264 1.41 7.06 15.84
C TYR A 264 2.91 7.27 16.08
N LYS A 265 3.45 6.84 17.23
CA LYS A 265 4.89 6.94 17.56
C LYS A 265 5.81 6.18 16.62
N ASP A 266 5.28 5.18 15.93
CA ASP A 266 6.04 4.41 14.95
C ASP A 266 6.13 5.13 13.59
N TYR A 267 5.42 6.24 13.41
CA TYR A 267 5.46 7.06 12.20
C TYR A 267 6.02 8.45 12.45
N LEU A 268 5.59 9.10 13.54
CA LEU A 268 5.86 10.51 13.83
C LEU A 268 6.95 10.66 14.90
N ASN A 269 7.75 11.71 14.77
CA ASN A 269 8.75 12.08 15.76
C ASN A 269 8.15 12.99 16.85
N PHE A 270 7.59 12.38 17.90
CA PHE A 270 6.97 13.10 19.02
C PHE A 270 7.94 13.97 19.85
N SER A 271 9.25 13.77 19.70
CA SER A 271 10.27 14.64 20.31
C SER A 271 10.38 15.99 19.59
N HIS A 272 9.82 16.11 18.37
CA HIS A 272 9.91 17.33 17.58
C HIS A 272 8.80 18.34 17.97
N PRO A 273 9.12 19.62 18.24
CA PRO A 273 8.17 20.60 18.79
C PRO A 273 7.00 20.96 17.84
N VAL A 274 7.15 20.67 16.55
CA VAL A 274 6.10 20.89 15.53
C VAL A 274 5.03 19.80 15.56
N ILE A 275 5.33 18.60 16.08
CA ILE A 275 4.33 17.55 16.24
C ILE A 275 3.42 17.94 17.41
N PRO A 276 2.08 17.99 17.22
CA PRO A 276 1.18 18.46 18.27
C PRO A 276 1.23 17.56 19.51
N SER A 277 1.46 18.16 20.67
CA SER A 277 1.54 17.42 21.96
C SER A 277 0.23 16.79 22.42
N HIS A 278 -0.91 17.20 21.84
CA HIS A 278 -2.22 16.62 22.11
C HIS A 278 -2.50 15.34 21.31
N LEU A 279 -1.64 15.00 20.33
CA LEU A 279 -1.71 13.70 19.68
C LEU A 279 -1.27 12.63 20.66
N ASP A 280 -2.11 11.62 20.86
CA ASP A 280 -1.71 10.46 21.63
C ASP A 280 -0.76 9.58 20.81
N GLN A 281 0.48 9.49 21.26
CA GLN A 281 1.53 8.71 20.62
C GLN A 281 1.26 7.20 20.64
N ASP A 282 0.45 6.73 21.60
CA ASP A 282 0.12 5.32 21.78
C ASP A 282 -1.15 4.87 21.05
N SER A 283 -1.88 5.82 20.46
CA SER A 283 -3.03 5.55 19.60
C SER A 283 -2.62 4.79 18.33
N CYS A 284 -3.50 3.90 17.89
CA CYS A 284 -3.32 3.14 16.67
C CYS A 284 -3.50 4.04 15.44
N ALA A 285 -2.58 3.91 14.47
CA ALA A 285 -2.77 4.52 13.16
C ALA A 285 -3.86 3.75 12.40
N TRP A 286 -4.71 4.48 11.69
CA TRP A 286 -5.70 3.87 10.82
C TRP A 286 -5.03 3.12 9.66
N LEU A 287 -5.61 1.99 9.26
CA LEU A 287 -5.10 1.19 8.16
C LEU A 287 -5.48 1.84 6.83
N SER A 288 -4.47 2.16 6.03
CA SER A 288 -4.64 2.39 4.60
C SER A 288 -4.71 1.06 3.86
N GLY A 289 -5.41 1.00 2.74
CA GLY A 289 -5.45 -0.18 1.86
C GLY A 289 -6.84 -0.51 1.39
N MET A 290 -7.80 -0.48 2.31
CA MET A 290 -9.23 -0.41 2.02
C MET A 290 -9.81 0.72 2.86
N ASN A 291 -10.30 1.75 2.17
CA ASN A 291 -10.81 2.94 2.84
C ASN A 291 -12.07 3.43 2.16
N ILE A 292 -13.07 3.83 2.96
CA ILE A 292 -14.25 4.52 2.44
C ILE A 292 -13.95 6.01 2.46
N PHE A 293 -14.10 6.69 1.34
CA PHE A 293 -13.95 8.15 1.28
C PHE A 293 -15.27 8.81 0.93
N ASP A 294 -15.71 9.72 1.80
CA ASP A 294 -16.74 10.70 1.48
C ASP A 294 -16.08 11.88 0.78
N LEU A 295 -16.12 11.86 -0.54
CA LEU A 295 -15.51 12.87 -1.41
C LEU A 295 -16.24 14.20 -1.32
N GLU A 296 -17.54 14.18 -1.04
CA GLU A 296 -18.31 15.41 -0.85
C GLU A 296 -17.86 16.15 0.41
N ALA A 297 -17.74 15.44 1.53
CA ALA A 297 -17.19 15.98 2.77
C ALA A 297 -15.72 16.38 2.61
N TRP A 298 -14.91 15.59 1.89
CA TRP A 298 -13.52 15.92 1.60
C TRP A 298 -13.40 17.24 0.83
N ARG A 299 -14.16 17.45 -0.24
CA ARG A 299 -14.12 18.69 -1.03
C ARG A 299 -14.48 19.95 -0.22
N ARG A 300 -15.33 19.81 0.80
CA ARG A 300 -15.72 20.93 1.70
C ARG A 300 -14.73 21.15 2.86
N SER A 301 -13.74 20.28 2.99
CA SER A 301 -12.73 20.31 4.05
C SER A 301 -11.41 20.91 3.56
N ASN A 302 -10.43 21.00 4.45
CA ASN A 302 -9.07 21.45 4.13
C ASN A 302 -8.03 20.32 4.13
N ILE A 303 -8.45 19.05 4.00
CA ILE A 303 -7.56 17.88 4.10
C ILE A 303 -6.37 17.97 3.13
N THR A 304 -6.62 18.18 1.83
CA THR A 304 -5.57 18.24 0.81
C THR A 304 -4.62 19.41 1.08
N SER A 305 -5.14 20.58 1.47
CA SER A 305 -4.31 21.73 1.85
C SER A 305 -3.50 21.50 3.13
N SER A 306 -4.10 20.83 4.13
CA SER A 306 -3.46 20.44 5.39
C SER A 306 -2.30 19.48 5.13
N TYR A 307 -2.50 18.49 4.26
CA TYR A 307 -1.46 17.57 3.81
C TYR A 307 -0.25 18.31 3.22
N HIS A 308 -0.47 19.24 2.28
CA HIS A 308 0.63 20.05 1.72
C HIS A 308 1.30 20.96 2.75
N LYS A 309 0.53 21.50 3.71
CA LYS A 309 1.10 22.30 4.81
C LYS A 309 2.06 21.45 5.63
N TRP A 310 1.68 20.23 5.98
CA TRP A 310 2.55 19.29 6.68
C TRP A 310 3.81 18.97 5.87
N LEU A 311 3.69 18.66 4.58
CA LEU A 311 4.86 18.42 3.73
C LEU A 311 5.85 19.60 3.73
N LYS A 312 5.35 20.83 3.62
CA LYS A 312 6.18 22.05 3.70
C LYS A 312 6.83 22.22 5.07
N LEU A 313 6.12 21.90 6.15
CA LEU A 313 6.70 21.91 7.49
C LEU A 313 7.82 20.90 7.65
N SER A 314 7.68 19.70 7.06
CA SER A 314 8.73 18.67 7.06
C SER A 314 9.98 19.15 6.33
N LEU A 315 9.81 19.76 5.16
CA LEU A 315 10.91 20.40 4.41
C LEU A 315 11.64 21.46 5.26
N ASN A 316 10.89 22.33 5.93
CA ASN A 316 11.46 23.39 6.77
C ASN A 316 12.08 22.89 8.09
N SER A 317 11.74 21.66 8.51
CA SER A 317 12.22 21.03 9.75
C SER A 317 13.31 19.99 9.50
N GLY A 318 13.97 20.04 8.34
CA GLY A 318 15.07 19.15 7.99
C GLY A 318 14.65 17.69 7.79
N PHE A 319 13.40 17.43 7.41
CA PHE A 319 12.84 16.09 7.15
C PHE A 319 12.77 15.16 8.37
N THR A 320 12.79 15.71 9.59
CA THR A 320 12.85 14.92 10.84
C THR A 320 11.49 14.71 11.51
N LEU A 321 10.40 15.17 10.90
CA LEU A 321 9.05 15.10 11.49
C LEU A 321 8.48 13.68 11.54
N TRP A 322 8.81 12.84 10.56
CA TRP A 322 8.28 11.48 10.44
C TRP A 322 9.13 10.63 9.50
N GLN A 323 8.89 9.32 9.56
CA GLN A 323 9.57 8.33 8.72
C GLN A 323 9.06 8.35 7.27
N PRO A 324 9.89 7.99 6.27
CA PRO A 324 9.47 7.97 4.87
C PRO A 324 8.27 7.06 4.64
N GLY A 325 7.23 7.56 3.97
CA GLY A 325 6.06 6.77 3.66
C GLY A 325 4.88 7.61 3.21
N VAL A 326 3.85 6.92 2.74
CA VAL A 326 2.62 7.54 2.20
C VAL A 326 1.68 7.96 3.33
N LEU A 327 1.66 7.18 4.41
CA LEU A 327 0.71 7.32 5.51
C LEU A 327 1.01 8.49 6.47
N PRO A 328 2.25 8.79 6.88
CA PRO A 328 2.52 9.78 7.93
C PRO A 328 1.91 11.18 7.72
N PRO A 329 2.09 11.86 6.56
CA PRO A 329 1.42 13.15 6.34
C PRO A 329 -0.11 13.01 6.26
N SER A 330 -0.61 11.86 5.84
CA SER A 330 -2.04 11.56 5.82
C SER A 330 -2.61 11.38 7.24
N LEU A 331 -1.90 10.74 8.17
CA LEU A 331 -2.32 10.63 9.58
C LEU A 331 -2.56 12.00 10.22
N LEU A 332 -1.69 12.96 9.90
CA LEU A 332 -1.78 14.33 10.39
C LEU A 332 -2.88 15.13 9.67
N ALA A 333 -3.02 14.97 8.35
CA ALA A 333 -4.05 15.66 7.58
C ALA A 333 -5.47 15.21 7.97
N PHE A 334 -5.66 13.90 8.17
CA PHE A 334 -6.96 13.30 8.51
C PHE A 334 -7.25 13.23 10.01
N GLN A 335 -6.42 13.83 10.87
CA GLN A 335 -6.66 13.83 12.31
C GLN A 335 -8.05 14.40 12.62
N GLY A 336 -8.86 13.64 13.37
CA GLY A 336 -10.23 14.04 13.70
C GLY A 336 -11.26 13.83 12.58
N HIS A 337 -10.84 13.35 11.41
CA HIS A 337 -11.69 13.08 10.23
C HIS A 337 -11.84 11.60 9.89
N VAL A 338 -11.36 10.70 10.77
CA VAL A 338 -11.46 9.24 10.63
C VAL A 338 -12.66 8.72 11.43
N HIS A 339 -13.47 7.87 10.80
CA HIS A 339 -14.49 7.05 11.43
C HIS A 339 -13.94 5.62 11.55
N PRO A 340 -13.81 5.08 12.78
CA PRO A 340 -13.34 3.70 12.96
C PRO A 340 -14.41 2.72 12.48
N ILE A 341 -14.00 1.70 11.73
CA ILE A 341 -14.86 0.59 11.28
C ILE A 341 -14.40 -0.74 11.89
N ASP A 342 -15.26 -1.76 11.80
CA ASP A 342 -14.98 -3.10 12.32
C ASP A 342 -13.61 -3.64 11.87
N PRO A 343 -12.76 -4.15 12.79
CA PRO A 343 -11.43 -4.67 12.46
C PRO A 343 -11.40 -5.82 11.44
N LEU A 344 -12.50 -6.56 11.27
CA LEU A 344 -12.61 -7.62 10.27
C LEU A 344 -12.80 -7.09 8.84
N TRP A 345 -13.06 -5.80 8.66
CA TRP A 345 -13.12 -5.22 7.31
C TRP A 345 -11.77 -5.27 6.59
N GLN A 346 -10.67 -5.10 7.31
CA GLN A 346 -9.34 -5.16 6.74
C GLN A 346 -8.34 -5.77 7.73
N VAL A 347 -7.67 -6.85 7.32
CA VAL A 347 -6.52 -7.40 8.03
C VAL A 347 -5.25 -7.09 7.24
N ALA A 348 -4.37 -6.29 7.84
CA ALA A 348 -3.06 -5.96 7.32
C ALA A 348 -1.96 -6.81 7.94
N GLY A 349 -0.71 -6.60 7.50
CA GLY A 349 0.47 -7.29 8.00
C GLY A 349 0.95 -8.44 7.12
N LEU A 350 0.22 -8.75 6.03
CA LEU A 350 0.69 -9.75 5.07
C LEU A 350 1.89 -9.21 4.29
N GLY A 351 2.86 -10.08 4.00
CA GLY A 351 4.13 -9.70 3.39
C GLY A 351 5.19 -9.19 4.39
N TYR A 352 4.90 -9.19 5.69
CA TYR A 352 5.93 -9.12 6.74
C TYR A 352 6.36 -10.52 7.19
N ARG A 353 7.55 -10.64 7.79
CA ARG A 353 8.12 -11.93 8.23
C ARG A 353 7.36 -12.57 9.39
N SER A 354 6.76 -11.75 10.24
CA SER A 354 5.90 -12.16 11.34
C SER A 354 4.51 -11.60 11.08
N SER A 355 3.67 -12.36 10.38
CA SER A 355 2.23 -12.05 10.35
C SER A 355 1.66 -12.38 11.72
N SER A 356 1.00 -11.41 12.35
CA SER A 356 0.34 -11.62 13.64
C SER A 356 -0.99 -12.37 13.49
N ALA A 357 -1.63 -12.29 12.33
CA ALA A 357 -2.97 -12.83 12.10
C ALA A 357 -2.97 -14.35 11.95
N GLY A 358 -3.69 -15.04 12.85
CA GLY A 358 -3.95 -16.48 12.76
C GLY A 358 -4.97 -16.83 11.67
N GLY A 359 -5.00 -18.10 11.25
CA GLY A 359 -5.82 -18.57 10.12
C GLY A 359 -7.31 -18.22 10.21
N GLN A 360 -7.93 -18.32 11.39
CA GLN A 360 -9.35 -18.00 11.58
C GLN A 360 -9.67 -16.52 11.31
N ILE A 361 -8.78 -15.61 11.70
CA ILE A 361 -8.95 -14.17 11.46
C ILE A 361 -8.75 -13.86 9.97
N LEU A 362 -7.76 -14.51 9.34
CA LEU A 362 -7.56 -14.39 7.91
C LEU A 362 -8.78 -14.88 7.11
N GLU A 363 -9.43 -15.97 7.52
CA GLU A 363 -10.65 -16.46 6.86
C GLU A 363 -11.86 -15.51 7.08
N ALA A 364 -11.98 -14.92 8.27
CA ALA A 364 -13.09 -14.01 8.61
C ALA A 364 -12.95 -12.61 7.97
N ALA A 365 -11.74 -12.18 7.63
CA ALA A 365 -11.48 -10.83 7.14
C ALA A 365 -12.06 -10.58 5.74
N ALA A 366 -12.79 -9.47 5.56
CA ALA A 366 -13.35 -9.08 4.27
C ALA A 366 -12.27 -8.69 3.26
N VAL A 367 -11.22 -7.97 3.70
CA VAL A 367 -10.09 -7.59 2.86
C VAL A 367 -8.76 -7.98 3.52
N LEU A 368 -7.93 -8.69 2.78
CA LEU A 368 -6.56 -9.03 3.16
C LEU A 368 -5.59 -8.06 2.51
N HIS A 369 -4.68 -7.47 3.27
CA HIS A 369 -3.75 -6.47 2.76
C HIS A 369 -2.28 -6.92 2.88
N PHE A 370 -1.63 -7.10 1.73
CA PHE A 370 -0.21 -7.43 1.59
C PHE A 370 0.70 -6.19 1.69
N ASN A 371 0.47 -5.36 2.71
CA ASN A 371 1.15 -4.08 2.89
C ASN A 371 2.64 -4.18 3.27
N GLY A 372 3.15 -5.39 3.56
CA GLY A 372 4.57 -5.64 3.75
C GLY A 372 5.39 -5.61 2.45
N PRO A 373 6.72 -5.60 2.53
CA PRO A 373 7.58 -5.54 1.34
C PRO A 373 7.61 -6.86 0.56
N ALA A 374 7.31 -8.00 1.16
CA ALA A 374 7.21 -9.28 0.46
C ALA A 374 5.85 -9.44 -0.23
N LYS A 375 5.64 -8.69 -1.31
CA LYS A 375 4.42 -8.75 -2.13
C LYS A 375 4.20 -10.15 -2.72
N PRO A 376 2.93 -10.59 -2.91
CA PRO A 376 2.62 -11.95 -3.33
C PRO A 376 3.11 -12.29 -4.75
N TRP A 377 3.29 -11.28 -5.61
CA TRP A 377 3.86 -11.44 -6.95
C TRP A 377 5.40 -11.48 -6.98
N LEU A 378 6.08 -11.32 -5.85
CA LEU A 378 7.54 -11.41 -5.74
C LEU A 378 7.99 -12.81 -5.31
N GLU A 379 9.23 -13.17 -5.66
CA GLU A 379 9.85 -14.43 -5.22
C GLU A 379 10.10 -14.48 -3.72
N ILE A 380 10.28 -13.30 -3.09
CA ILE A 380 10.47 -13.16 -1.64
C ILE A 380 9.16 -13.26 -0.83
N GLY A 381 8.02 -13.39 -1.51
CA GLY A 381 6.70 -13.54 -0.90
C GLY A 381 6.59 -14.82 -0.07
N SER A 382 5.89 -14.77 1.07
CA SER A 382 5.68 -15.97 1.91
C SER A 382 4.80 -16.99 1.18
N PRO A 383 5.27 -18.24 0.97
CA PRO A 383 4.48 -19.28 0.32
C PRO A 383 3.16 -19.59 1.05
N GLU A 384 3.14 -19.44 2.37
CA GLU A 384 1.99 -19.78 3.23
C GLU A 384 0.74 -18.96 2.91
N VAL A 385 0.91 -17.67 2.63
CA VAL A 385 -0.19 -16.73 2.36
C VAL A 385 -0.27 -16.32 0.88
N ARG A 386 0.70 -16.71 0.05
CA ARG A 386 0.73 -16.43 -1.39
C ARG A 386 -0.48 -17.02 -2.12
N SER A 387 -0.94 -18.19 -1.70
CA SER A 387 -2.09 -18.88 -2.28
C SER A 387 -3.39 -18.08 -2.18
N LEU A 388 -3.54 -17.26 -1.14
CA LEU A 388 -4.69 -16.37 -0.95
C LEU A 388 -4.80 -15.34 -2.09
N TRP A 389 -3.65 -14.93 -2.64
CA TRP A 389 -3.58 -14.01 -3.77
C TRP A 389 -3.55 -14.75 -5.11
N SER A 390 -2.73 -15.80 -5.25
CA SER A 390 -2.55 -16.49 -6.54
C SER A 390 -3.77 -17.26 -7.01
N ARG A 391 -4.70 -17.65 -6.10
CA ARG A 391 -5.98 -18.27 -6.50
C ARG A 391 -6.85 -17.39 -7.40
N HIS A 392 -6.66 -16.07 -7.34
CA HIS A 392 -7.39 -15.09 -8.17
C HIS A 392 -6.63 -14.73 -9.45
N VAL A 393 -5.47 -15.34 -9.72
CA VAL A 393 -4.75 -15.18 -10.97
C VAL A 393 -5.24 -16.23 -11.97
N ASN A 394 -5.71 -15.77 -13.13
CA ASN A 394 -6.07 -16.67 -14.22
C ASN A 394 -4.83 -17.23 -14.93
N PHE A 395 -4.26 -18.31 -14.40
CA PHE A 395 -3.10 -18.99 -14.99
C PHE A 395 -3.38 -19.70 -16.32
N SER A 396 -4.65 -19.81 -16.74
CA SER A 396 -4.99 -20.28 -18.10
C SER A 396 -4.84 -19.19 -19.17
N ASN A 397 -4.72 -17.92 -18.77
CA ASN A 397 -4.56 -16.82 -19.69
C ASN A 397 -3.24 -16.93 -20.49
N SER A 398 -3.32 -16.72 -21.81
CA SER A 398 -2.19 -16.93 -22.70
C SER A 398 -0.99 -16.01 -22.43
N PHE A 399 -1.22 -14.76 -21.99
CA PHE A 399 -0.14 -13.83 -21.64
C PHE A 399 0.55 -14.26 -20.34
N ILE A 400 -0.22 -14.67 -19.34
CA ILE A 400 0.27 -15.19 -18.05
C ILE A 400 1.17 -16.42 -18.27
N GLN A 401 0.73 -17.37 -19.10
CA GLN A 401 1.51 -18.56 -19.45
C GLN A 401 2.79 -18.24 -20.23
N LYS A 402 2.68 -17.41 -21.29
CA LYS A 402 3.84 -17.02 -22.12
C LYS A 402 4.91 -16.30 -21.30
N CYS A 403 4.50 -15.47 -20.35
CA CYS A 403 5.41 -14.72 -19.50
C CYS A 403 5.83 -15.45 -18.22
N ARG A 404 5.38 -16.70 -18.01
CA ARG A 404 5.74 -17.53 -16.85
C ARG A 404 5.56 -16.80 -15.52
N VAL A 405 4.41 -16.13 -15.38
CA VAL A 405 4.04 -15.52 -14.10
C VAL A 405 3.97 -16.63 -13.05
N LEU A 406 4.61 -16.37 -11.91
CA LEU A 406 4.83 -17.36 -10.86
C LEU A 406 3.51 -17.86 -10.28
N HIS A 407 3.39 -19.18 -10.14
CA HIS A 407 2.28 -19.86 -9.46
C HIS A 407 2.27 -19.61 -7.94
#